data_AF-A0A7V9VIL2-F1
#
_entry.id   AF-A0A7V9VIL2-F1
#
_cell.length_a   1.000
_cell.length_b   1.000
_cell.length_c   1.000
_cell.angle_alpha   90.00
_cell.angle_beta   90.00
_cell.angle_gamma   90.00
#
_symmetry.space_group_name_H-M   'P 1'
#
loop_
_entity.id
_entity.type
_entity.pdbx_description
1 polymer ?
#
loop_
_entity_poly.entity_id
_entity_poly.type
_entity_poly.pdbx_seq_one_letter_code
_entity_poly.pdbx_strand_id
1 'polypeptide(L)'
;MAIENPAQNLTPVQRQALRATSTPIGDIAATRRELGEIADRIEAFTKRRTAAQRQYQQDSFLADGPHVTDAMRQAVRQGAEEPLAETEAALRRETMLLNRRAQSIV
;
A
#
# COMPACT_ATOMS: atom_id res chain seq x y z
N MET A 1 53.83 15.06 8.41
CA MET A 1 52.94 14.73 9.55
C MET A 1 51.84 13.83 9.01
N ALA A 2 51.87 12.54 9.33
CA ALA A 2 50.81 11.63 8.91
C ALA A 2 49.59 11.85 9.80
N ILE A 3 48.45 12.18 9.20
CA ILE A 3 47.18 12.25 9.92
C ILE A 3 46.78 10.80 10.18
N GLU A 4 47.06 10.30 11.38
CA GLU A 4 46.61 8.98 11.79
C GLU A 4 45.09 8.94 11.76
N ASN A 5 44.54 8.04 10.96
CA ASN A 5 43.10 7.88 10.81
C ASN A 5 42.55 7.32 12.14
N PRO A 6 41.76 8.08 12.92
CA PRO A 6 41.37 7.71 14.28
C PRO A 6 40.51 6.44 14.35
N ALA A 7 39.98 5.98 13.21
CA ALA A 7 39.27 4.72 13.10
C ALA A 7 40.17 3.48 13.25
N GLN A 8 41.49 3.60 13.04
CA GLN A 8 42.42 2.46 13.08
C GLN A 8 42.83 2.05 14.51
N ASN A 9 42.65 2.92 15.50
CA ASN A 9 43.01 2.67 16.91
C ASN A 9 41.84 2.20 17.80
N LEU A 10 40.72 1.80 17.19
CA LEU A 10 39.57 1.33 17.95
C LEU A 10 39.79 -0.10 18.48
N THR A 11 39.64 -0.26 19.78
CA THR A 11 39.64 -1.58 20.43
C THR A 11 38.49 -2.45 19.89
N PRO A 12 38.59 -3.79 19.95
CA PRO A 12 37.52 -4.68 19.46
C PRO A 12 36.15 -4.36 20.06
N VAL A 13 36.11 -3.98 21.35
CA VAL A 13 34.88 -3.57 22.05
C VAL A 13 34.34 -2.24 21.52
N GLN A 14 35.19 -1.26 21.25
CA GLN A 14 34.77 0.01 20.65
C GLN A 14 34.30 -0.14 19.20
N ARG A 15 34.91 -1.04 18.41
CA ARG A 15 34.42 -1.41 17.08
C ARG A 15 33.06 -2.10 17.14
N GLN A 16 32.85 -2.97 18.13
CA GLN A 16 31.58 -3.66 18.32
C GLN A 16 30.50 -2.69 18.83
N ALA A 17 30.84 -1.75 19.70
CA ALA A 17 29.97 -0.65 20.09
C ALA A 17 29.64 0.24 18.88
N LEU A 18 30.61 0.60 18.02
CA LEU A 18 30.35 1.37 16.80
C LEU A 18 29.46 0.63 15.80
N ARG A 19 29.61 -0.70 15.69
CA ARG A 19 28.72 -1.58 14.90
C ARG A 19 27.33 -1.72 15.50
N ALA A 20 27.20 -1.65 16.82
CA ALA A 20 25.92 -1.67 17.53
C ALA A 20 25.23 -0.29 17.55
N THR A 21 26.00 0.80 17.52
CA THR A 21 25.53 2.19 17.40
C THR A 21 25.45 2.67 15.96
N SER A 22 25.81 1.84 14.97
CA SER A 22 25.32 2.01 13.59
C SER A 22 23.87 1.54 13.57
N THR A 23 23.07 2.24 14.36
CA THR A 23 21.65 2.03 14.56
C THR A 23 20.91 2.45 13.28
N PRO A 24 19.64 2.04 13.15
CA PRO A 24 19.04 1.38 12.01
C PRO A 24 18.42 2.43 11.08
N ILE A 25 19.12 3.54 10.84
CA ILE A 25 18.58 4.67 10.05
C ILE A 25 18.30 4.22 8.61
N GLY A 26 19.15 3.35 8.05
CA GLY A 26 18.89 2.69 6.78
C GLY A 26 17.60 1.88 6.81
N ASP A 27 17.39 1.10 7.87
CA ASP A 27 16.21 0.26 8.03
C ASP A 27 14.95 1.09 8.33
N ILE A 28 15.05 2.19 9.07
CA ILE A 28 13.95 3.12 9.36
C ILE A 28 13.57 3.90 8.10
N ALA A 29 14.55 4.38 7.33
CA ALA A 29 14.31 5.07 6.07
C ALA A 29 13.71 4.13 5.02
N ALA A 30 14.21 2.90 4.93
CA ALA A 30 13.66 1.85 4.08
C ALA A 30 12.23 1.50 4.50
N THR A 31 11.98 1.30 5.79
CA THR A 31 10.65 0.99 6.32
C THR A 31 9.66 2.13 6.11
N ARG A 32 10.08 3.40 6.28
CA ARG A 32 9.24 4.57 5.96
C ARG A 32 8.90 4.63 4.47
N ARG A 33 9.84 4.31 3.60
CA ARG A 33 9.60 4.24 2.15
C ARG A 33 8.56 3.14 1.83
N GLU A 34 8.74 1.94 2.37
CA GLU A 34 7.80 0.82 2.16
C GLU A 34 6.38 1.15 2.65
N LEU A 35 6.25 1.78 3.84
CA LEU A 35 4.95 2.23 4.35
C LEU A 35 4.32 3.29 3.44
N GLY A 36 5.13 4.21 2.90
CA GLY A 36 4.68 5.21 1.93
C GLY A 36 4.15 4.56 0.65
N GLU A 37 4.88 3.58 0.10
CA GLU A 37 4.44 2.84 -1.09
C GLU A 37 3.14 2.05 -0.87
N ILE A 38 2.96 1.45 0.32
CA ILE A 38 1.70 0.78 0.68
C ILE A 38 0.57 1.80 0.78
N ALA A 39 0.80 2.96 1.39
CA ALA A 39 -0.20 4.02 1.49
C ALA A 39 -0.63 4.54 0.11
N ASP A 40 0.32 4.76 -0.80
CA ASP A 40 0.05 5.19 -2.18
C ASP A 40 -0.80 4.16 -2.94
N ARG A 41 -0.52 2.87 -2.75
CA ARG A 41 -1.35 1.80 -3.33
C ARG A 41 -2.77 1.78 -2.76
N ILE A 42 -2.92 1.95 -1.45
CA ILE A 42 -4.24 2.06 -0.81
C ILE A 42 -5.03 3.25 -1.37
N GLU A 43 -4.39 4.40 -1.54
CA GLU A 43 -5.03 5.58 -2.13
C GLU A 43 -5.47 5.30 -3.59
N ALA A 44 -4.61 4.68 -4.38
CA ALA A 44 -4.92 4.32 -5.76
C ALA A 44 -6.12 3.35 -5.85
N PHE A 45 -6.15 2.31 -5.02
CA PHE A 45 -7.30 1.39 -4.99
C PHE A 45 -8.58 2.05 -4.45
N THR A 46 -8.46 2.97 -3.49
CA THR A 46 -9.61 3.74 -3.00
C THR A 46 -10.22 4.59 -4.11
N LYS A 47 -9.39 5.30 -4.89
CA LYS A 47 -9.84 6.09 -6.05
C LYS A 47 -10.51 5.20 -7.11
N ARG A 48 -9.92 4.04 -7.42
CA ARG A 48 -10.52 3.06 -8.35
C ARG A 48 -11.88 2.57 -7.85
N ARG A 49 -12.00 2.26 -6.56
CA ARG A 49 -13.28 1.83 -5.95
C ARG A 49 -14.34 2.91 -6.11
N THR A 50 -14.02 4.17 -5.79
CA THR A 50 -14.97 5.28 -5.93
C THR A 50 -15.37 5.51 -7.39
N ALA A 51 -14.45 5.37 -8.34
CA ALA A 51 -14.75 5.49 -9.76
C ALA A 51 -15.69 4.37 -10.23
N ALA A 52 -15.37 3.11 -9.93
CA ALA A 52 -16.21 1.97 -10.26
C ALA A 52 -17.60 2.07 -9.60
N GLN A 53 -17.68 2.55 -8.37
CA GLN A 53 -18.95 2.74 -7.66
C GLN A 53 -19.81 3.85 -8.31
N ARG A 54 -19.22 4.95 -8.77
CA ARG A 54 -19.94 6.00 -9.50
C ARG A 54 -20.42 5.49 -10.86
N GLN A 55 -19.58 4.74 -11.56
CA GLN A 55 -19.93 4.14 -12.84
C GLN A 55 -21.10 3.16 -12.68
N TYR A 56 -21.04 2.29 -11.66
CA TYR A 56 -22.17 1.40 -11.33
C TYR A 56 -23.47 2.17 -11.06
N GLN A 57 -23.41 3.28 -10.32
CA GLN A 57 -24.60 4.11 -10.07
C GLN A 57 -25.15 4.74 -11.35
N GLN A 58 -24.28 5.21 -12.25
CA GLN A 58 -24.68 5.75 -13.55
C GLN A 58 -25.30 4.66 -14.43
N ASP A 59 -24.65 3.50 -14.54
CA ASP A 59 -25.13 2.40 -15.35
C ASP A 59 -26.44 1.81 -14.79
N SER A 60 -26.59 1.75 -13.47
CA SER A 60 -27.84 1.35 -12.80
C SER A 60 -28.98 2.32 -13.08
N PHE A 61 -28.72 3.63 -13.02
CA PHE A 61 -29.72 4.65 -13.36
C PHE A 61 -30.17 4.54 -14.82
N LEU A 62 -29.23 4.30 -15.74
CA LEU A 62 -29.54 4.06 -17.16
C LEU A 62 -30.29 2.73 -17.36
N ALA A 63 -30.02 1.72 -16.52
CA ALA A 63 -30.65 0.40 -16.55
C ALA A 63 -32.07 0.35 -15.95
N ASP A 64 -32.52 1.43 -15.30
CA ASP A 64 -33.89 1.59 -14.81
C ASP A 64 -34.82 2.29 -15.84
N GLY A 65 -34.32 2.53 -17.05
CA GLY A 65 -35.11 3.10 -18.14
C GLY A 65 -36.22 2.16 -18.65
N PRO A 66 -37.30 2.72 -19.25
CA PRO A 66 -38.48 1.96 -19.69
C PRO A 66 -38.21 0.95 -20.82
N HIS A 67 -37.01 0.97 -21.42
CA HIS A 67 -36.61 0.08 -22.52
C HIS A 67 -35.56 -0.97 -22.11
N VAL A 68 -35.22 -1.04 -20.82
CA VAL A 68 -34.16 -1.93 -20.34
C VAL A 68 -34.73 -3.29 -19.98
N THR A 69 -34.16 -4.33 -20.57
CA THR A 69 -34.52 -5.73 -20.29
C THR A 69 -33.83 -6.24 -19.03
N ASP A 70 -34.39 -7.28 -18.42
CA ASP A 70 -33.79 -7.89 -17.22
C ASP A 70 -32.38 -8.45 -17.49
N ALA A 71 -32.13 -8.96 -18.70
CA ALA A 71 -30.80 -9.39 -19.13
C ALA A 71 -29.80 -8.22 -19.17
N MET A 72 -30.23 -7.03 -19.58
CA MET A 72 -29.39 -5.83 -19.59
C MET A 72 -29.10 -5.33 -18.17
N ARG A 73 -30.09 -5.36 -17.27
CA ARG A 73 -29.88 -5.08 -15.83
C ARG A 73 -28.87 -6.05 -15.20
N GLN A 74 -28.97 -7.33 -15.55
CA GLN A 74 -28.09 -8.37 -15.02
C GLN A 74 -26.66 -8.24 -15.54
N ALA A 75 -26.49 -7.90 -16.83
CA ALA A 75 -25.18 -7.62 -17.42
C ALA A 75 -24.50 -6.39 -16.81
N VAL A 76 -25.26 -5.32 -16.53
CA VAL A 76 -24.74 -4.12 -15.83
C VAL A 76 -24.29 -4.44 -14.41
N ARG A 77 -25.07 -5.25 -13.66
CA ARG A 77 -24.64 -5.70 -12.33
C ARG A 77 -23.37 -6.55 -12.39
N GLN A 78 -23.34 -7.58 -13.23
CA GLN A 78 -22.20 -8.47 -13.33
C GLN A 78 -20.92 -7.74 -13.77
N GLY A 79 -21.05 -6.85 -14.77
CA GLY A 79 -19.92 -6.06 -15.28
C GLY A 79 -19.34 -5.05 -14.26
N ALA A 80 -20.10 -4.68 -13.23
CA ALA A 80 -19.67 -3.74 -12.19
C ALA A 80 -19.29 -4.41 -10.86
N GLU A 81 -19.91 -5.55 -10.52
CA GLU A 81 -19.64 -6.31 -9.31
C GLU A 81 -18.24 -6.93 -9.31
N GLU A 82 -17.77 -7.45 -10.46
CA GLU A 82 -16.42 -8.03 -10.57
C GLU A 82 -15.30 -7.01 -10.32
N PRO A 83 -15.24 -5.84 -11.01
CA PRO A 83 -14.20 -4.84 -10.78
C PRO A 83 -14.21 -4.27 -9.35
N LEU A 84 -15.39 -4.14 -8.74
CA LEU A 84 -15.52 -3.68 -7.36
C LEU A 84 -15.00 -4.72 -6.38
N ALA A 85 -15.37 -5.99 -6.55
CA ALA A 85 -14.91 -7.08 -5.71
C ALA A 85 -13.38 -7.25 -5.78
N GLU A 86 -12.78 -7.16 -6.97
CA GLU A 86 -11.33 -7.18 -7.16
C GLU A 86 -10.64 -6.02 -6.44
N THR A 87 -11.18 -4.81 -6.57
CA THR A 87 -10.64 -3.61 -5.93
C THR A 87 -10.75 -3.68 -4.41
N GLU A 88 -11.85 -4.20 -3.88
CA GLU A 88 -12.04 -4.43 -2.45
C GLU A 88 -11.08 -5.49 -1.88
N ALA A 89 -10.86 -6.58 -2.63
CA ALA A 89 -9.88 -7.59 -2.26
C ALA A 89 -8.45 -7.03 -2.25
N ALA A 90 -8.11 -6.17 -3.22
CA ALA A 90 -6.83 -5.47 -3.24
C ALA A 90 -6.68 -4.51 -2.05
N LEU A 91 -7.70 -3.70 -1.75
CA LEU A 91 -7.72 -2.80 -0.59
C LEU A 91 -7.52 -3.56 0.73
N ARG A 92 -8.23 -4.68 0.93
CA ARG A 92 -8.07 -5.50 2.13
C ARG A 92 -6.65 -6.05 2.25
N ARG A 93 -6.06 -6.52 1.15
CA ARG A 93 -4.69 -7.04 1.12
C ARG A 93 -3.67 -5.97 1.50
N GLU A 94 -3.71 -4.80 0.85
CA GLU A 94 -2.77 -3.72 1.16
C GLU A 94 -2.95 -3.19 2.59
N THR A 95 -4.18 -3.10 3.08
CA THR A 95 -4.45 -2.68 4.47
C THR A 95 -3.88 -3.68 5.49
N MET A 96 -3.98 -4.99 5.21
CA MET A 96 -3.34 -6.01 6.06
C MET A 96 -1.82 -5.93 6.01
N LEU A 97 -1.23 -5.67 4.85
CA LEU A 97 0.22 -5.47 4.71
C LEU A 97 0.68 -4.25 5.50
N LEU A 98 -0.06 -3.13 5.44
CA LEU A 98 0.22 -1.93 6.21
C LEU A 98 0.21 -2.23 7.72
N ASN A 99 -0.84 -2.88 8.22
CA ASN A 99 -0.97 -3.22 9.63
C ASN A 99 0.14 -4.17 10.11
N ARG A 100 0.46 -5.20 9.32
CA ARG A 100 1.56 -6.12 9.64
C ARG A 100 2.90 -5.38 9.68
N ARG A 101 3.15 -4.48 8.73
CA ARG A 101 4.42 -3.74 8.68
C ARG A 101 4.51 -2.74 9.83
N ALA A 102 3.42 -2.03 10.15
CA ALA A 102 3.35 -1.12 11.29
C ALA A 102 3.64 -1.85 12.63
N GLN A 103 3.13 -3.08 12.79
CA GLN A 103 3.40 -3.90 13.98
C GLN A 103 4.84 -4.40 14.07
N SER A 104 5.55 -4.55 12.95
CA SER A 104 6.96 -4.97 12.94
C SER A 104 7.96 -3.87 13.34
N ILE A 105 7.47 -2.64 13.54
CA ILE A 105 8.27 -1.45 13.88
C ILE A 105 8.28 -1.17 15.38
N VAL A 106 7.31 -1.72 16.12
CA VAL A 106 7.15 -1.59 17.58
C VAL A 106 7.89 -2.72 18.28
#